data_AF-A0A4U8UJG5-F1
#
_entry.id   AF-A0A4U8UJG5-F1
#
_cell.length_a   1.000
_cell.length_b   1.000
_cell.length_c   1.000
_cell.angle_alpha   90.00
_cell.angle_beta   90.00
_cell.angle_gamma   90.00
#
_symmetry.space_group_name_H-M   'P 1'
#
loop_
_entity.id
_entity.type
_entity.pdbx_description
1 polymer ?
#
loop_
_entity_poly.entity_id
_entity_poly.type
_entity_poly.pdbx_seq_one_letter_code
_entity_poly.pdbx_strand_id
1 'polypeptide(L)'
;MVGNNRPNRFKVHFFVKATHARDNEFVFVSGSIPELGEWRPTDAVRLTFDTETSTWTHDLTLGPETIKFRYFTGYYLKSDKDSEPCLVISKWETFLTPRTVMPAVEENNGICKPTIPDEFGYHAGKHMASHGWIVTQSQSEILLRIHGDALRFYKSRHVHQTYRLKVTPLDLRQKQELAADDDADDVADELMDPVLPSYSITDIADETSLTVGAYNTRC
;
A
#
# COMPACT_ATOMS: atom_id res chain seq x y z
N MET A 1 14.01 21.01 -46.16
CA MET A 1 13.94 21.06 -44.69
C MET A 1 13.15 19.84 -44.24
N VAL A 2 13.84 18.77 -43.84
CA VAL A 2 13.17 17.56 -43.33
C VAL A 2 12.68 17.92 -41.94
N GLY A 3 11.38 18.10 -41.79
CA GLY A 3 10.76 18.29 -40.48
C GLY A 3 11.05 17.03 -39.67
N ASN A 4 11.90 17.16 -38.64
CA ASN A 4 12.14 16.11 -37.67
C ASN A 4 10.80 15.87 -36.96
N ASN A 5 10.04 14.89 -37.43
CA ASN A 5 8.82 14.44 -36.79
C ASN A 5 9.22 13.58 -35.59
N ARG A 6 9.79 14.23 -34.56
CA ARG A 6 10.07 13.55 -33.30
C ARG A 6 8.72 13.09 -32.74
N PRO A 7 8.61 11.84 -32.27
CA PRO A 7 7.39 11.38 -31.65
C PRO A 7 7.01 12.34 -30.51
N ASN A 8 5.78 12.83 -30.51
CA ASN A 8 5.26 13.68 -29.44
C ASN A 8 4.70 12.86 -28.28
N ARG A 9 4.72 11.54 -28.40
CA ARG A 9 4.28 10.59 -27.39
C ARG A 9 5.20 9.39 -27.35
N PHE A 10 5.48 8.93 -26.14
CA PHE A 10 6.43 7.86 -25.86
C PHE A 10 5.75 6.82 -25.01
N LYS A 11 6.00 5.54 -25.29
CA LYS A 11 5.54 4.45 -24.44
C LYS A 11 6.51 4.29 -23.27
N VAL A 12 6.08 4.64 -22.05
CA VAL A 12 6.84 4.46 -20.81
C VAL A 12 6.38 3.18 -20.12
N HIS A 13 7.33 2.27 -19.87
CA HIS A 13 7.09 1.01 -19.19
C HIS A 13 7.46 1.14 -17.70
N PHE A 14 6.48 1.12 -16.83
CA PHE A 14 6.69 1.00 -15.38
C PHE A 14 6.89 -0.48 -15.06
N PHE A 15 7.99 -0.81 -14.38
CA PHE A 15 8.41 -2.19 -14.13
C PHE A 15 9.15 -2.28 -12.81
N VAL A 16 8.54 -2.93 -11.81
CA VAL A 16 9.04 -2.93 -10.44
C VAL A 16 8.84 -4.28 -9.76
N LYS A 17 9.83 -4.70 -8.97
CA LYS A 17 9.76 -5.83 -8.04
C LYS A 17 9.34 -5.31 -6.68
N ALA A 18 8.30 -5.91 -6.11
CA ALA A 18 7.82 -5.61 -4.77
C ALA A 18 7.73 -6.91 -3.96
N THR A 19 8.89 -7.43 -3.53
CA THR A 19 9.01 -8.70 -2.80
C THR A 19 8.33 -8.69 -1.43
N HIS A 20 8.03 -7.51 -0.90
CA HIS A 20 7.33 -7.32 0.38
C HIS A 20 5.83 -7.10 0.22
N ALA A 21 5.30 -7.05 -1.01
CA ALA A 21 3.87 -6.96 -1.23
C ALA A 21 3.20 -8.25 -0.73
N ARG A 22 2.20 -8.10 0.12
CA ARG A 22 1.45 -9.24 0.69
C ARG A 22 0.40 -9.75 -0.32
N ASP A 23 -0.15 -10.92 -0.02
CA ASP A 23 -1.34 -11.40 -0.72
C ASP A 23 -2.47 -10.36 -0.60
N ASN A 24 -3.13 -10.04 -1.73
CA ASN A 24 -4.13 -8.98 -1.88
C ASN A 24 -3.62 -7.53 -1.80
N GLU A 25 -2.31 -7.30 -1.73
CA GLU A 25 -1.74 -5.97 -1.99
C GLU A 25 -1.46 -5.78 -3.49
N PHE A 26 -1.57 -4.53 -3.92
CA PHE A 26 -1.26 -4.08 -5.26
C PHE A 26 -0.15 -3.04 -5.22
N VAL A 27 0.63 -2.97 -6.29
CA VAL A 27 1.58 -1.87 -6.50
C VAL A 27 0.92 -0.79 -7.35
N PHE A 28 1.14 0.45 -6.96
CA PHE A 28 0.66 1.63 -7.66
C PHE A 28 1.81 2.56 -7.99
N VAL A 29 1.63 3.38 -9.02
CA VAL A 29 2.51 4.49 -9.37
C VAL A 29 1.72 5.79 -9.37
N SER A 30 2.25 6.79 -8.66
CA SER A 30 1.74 8.16 -8.69
C SER A 30 2.87 9.13 -9.01
N GLY A 31 2.56 10.21 -9.71
CA GLY A 31 3.58 11.09 -10.26
C GLY A 31 3.10 12.49 -10.61
N SER A 32 3.98 13.24 -11.24
CA SER A 32 3.83 14.69 -11.46
C SER A 32 2.89 15.11 -12.59
N ILE A 33 2.33 14.16 -13.33
CA ILE A 33 1.48 14.41 -14.50
C ILE A 33 0.05 13.89 -14.26
N PRO A 34 -0.96 14.41 -14.98
CA PRO A 34 -2.35 13.97 -14.86
C PRO A 34 -2.54 12.46 -15.02
N GLU A 35 -1.83 11.84 -15.97
CA GLU A 35 -1.89 10.40 -16.25
C GLU A 35 -1.35 9.54 -15.08
N LEU A 36 -0.62 10.14 -14.15
CA LEU A 36 -0.13 9.52 -12.91
C LEU A 36 -0.78 10.11 -11.65
N GLY A 37 -1.90 10.81 -11.80
CA GLY A 37 -2.71 11.31 -10.70
C GLY A 37 -2.19 12.56 -10.00
N GLU A 38 -1.14 13.23 -10.49
CA GLU A 38 -0.60 14.46 -9.89
C GLU A 38 -0.32 14.35 -8.38
N TRP A 39 0.31 13.25 -7.96
CA TRP A 39 0.59 12.91 -6.55
C TRP A 39 -0.65 12.66 -5.69
N ARG A 40 -1.84 12.54 -6.27
CA ARG A 40 -3.05 12.08 -5.57
C ARG A 40 -3.10 10.56 -5.59
N PRO A 41 -3.05 9.88 -4.43
CA PRO A 41 -3.04 8.42 -4.41
C PRO A 41 -4.34 7.79 -4.91
N THR A 42 -5.46 8.50 -4.78
CA THR A 42 -6.78 8.07 -5.30
C THR A 42 -6.81 7.98 -6.82
N ASP A 43 -5.95 8.75 -7.49
CA ASP A 43 -5.87 8.86 -8.95
C ASP A 43 -4.62 8.14 -9.49
N ALA A 44 -3.94 7.37 -8.63
CA ALA A 44 -2.73 6.65 -8.98
C ALA A 44 -3.04 5.48 -9.91
N VAL A 45 -2.05 5.12 -10.72
CA VAL A 45 -2.16 4.02 -11.68
C VAL A 45 -1.81 2.71 -10.98
N ARG A 46 -2.74 1.75 -11.00
CA ARG A 46 -2.52 0.39 -10.49
C ARG A 46 -1.73 -0.42 -11.51
N LEU A 47 -0.64 -1.05 -11.07
CA LEU A 47 0.16 -1.96 -11.88
C LEU A 47 -0.46 -3.36 -11.90
N THR A 48 -0.15 -4.13 -12.93
CA THR A 48 -0.57 -5.53 -13.07
C THR A 48 0.59 -6.45 -12.71
N PHE A 49 0.33 -7.47 -11.91
CA PHE A 49 1.33 -8.48 -11.58
C PHE A 49 1.52 -9.44 -12.76
N ASP A 50 2.76 -9.58 -13.21
CA ASP A 50 3.20 -10.57 -14.18
C ASP A 50 3.81 -11.76 -13.44
N THR A 51 3.15 -12.91 -13.55
CA THR A 51 3.54 -14.16 -12.86
C THR A 51 4.80 -14.78 -13.44
N GLU A 52 5.11 -14.56 -14.72
CA GLU A 52 6.29 -15.13 -15.37
C GLU A 52 7.57 -14.48 -14.86
N THR A 53 7.54 -13.15 -14.74
CA THR A 53 8.69 -12.35 -14.30
C THR A 53 8.68 -12.07 -12.79
N SER A 54 7.58 -12.38 -12.10
CA SER A 54 7.34 -12.02 -10.70
C SER A 54 7.53 -10.53 -10.43
N THR A 55 6.94 -9.70 -11.30
CA THR A 55 7.06 -8.24 -11.25
C THR A 55 5.72 -7.55 -11.46
N TRP A 56 5.66 -6.27 -11.13
CA TRP A 56 4.52 -5.41 -11.39
C TRP A 56 4.83 -4.52 -12.59
N THR A 57 3.92 -4.49 -13.56
CA THR A 57 4.10 -3.76 -14.80
C THR A 57 2.90 -2.89 -15.16
N HIS A 58 3.16 -1.77 -15.83
CA HIS A 58 2.13 -1.01 -16.52
C HIS A 58 2.75 -0.19 -17.66
N ASP A 59 2.06 -0.10 -18.78
CA ASP A 59 2.50 0.66 -19.95
C ASP A 59 1.63 1.90 -20.14
N LEU A 60 2.24 3.08 -20.19
CA LEU A 60 1.54 4.33 -20.51
C LEU A 60 2.16 5.01 -21.71
N THR A 61 1.30 5.65 -22.51
CA THR A 61 1.76 6.53 -23.58
C THR A 61 1.76 7.96 -23.04
N LEU A 62 2.92 8.58 -22.86
CA LEU A 62 3.11 9.87 -22.18
C LEU A 62 3.78 10.90 -23.11
N GLY A 63 3.76 12.18 -22.73
CA GLY A 63 4.38 13.26 -23.50
C GLY A 63 5.92 13.31 -23.35
N PRO A 64 6.59 14.30 -23.97
CA PRO A 64 8.05 14.45 -23.91
C PRO A 64 8.56 15.01 -22.56
N GLU A 65 7.68 15.51 -21.71
CA GLU A 65 8.02 16.16 -20.44
C GLU A 65 8.74 15.21 -19.46
N THR A 66 9.57 15.78 -18.59
CA THR A 66 10.19 15.03 -17.50
C THR A 66 9.13 14.59 -16.50
N ILE A 67 9.06 13.29 -16.24
CA ILE A 67 8.08 12.68 -15.36
C ILE A 67 8.75 12.31 -14.05
N LYS A 68 8.21 12.79 -12.94
CA LYS A 68 8.61 12.36 -11.60
C LYS A 68 7.55 11.45 -11.02
N PHE A 69 7.94 10.35 -10.38
CA PHE A 69 6.99 9.39 -9.82
C PHE A 69 7.54 8.67 -8.59
N ARG A 70 6.64 7.99 -7.88
CA ARG A 70 6.93 7.08 -6.76
C ARG A 70 6.01 5.88 -6.84
N TYR A 71 6.52 4.74 -6.39
CA TYR A 71 5.67 3.58 -6.14
C TYR A 71 5.11 3.63 -4.71
N PHE A 72 3.95 2.98 -4.54
CA PHE A 72 3.42 2.60 -3.24
C PHE A 72 2.73 1.25 -3.32
N THR A 73 2.67 0.53 -2.20
CA THR A 73 1.84 -0.66 -2.05
C THR A 73 0.58 -0.30 -1.29
N GLY A 74 -0.55 -0.89 -1.68
CA GLY A 74 -1.82 -0.67 -1.02
C GLY A 74 -2.81 -1.79 -1.29
N TYR A 75 -3.93 -1.78 -0.60
CA TYR A 75 -5.00 -2.76 -0.75
C TYR A 75 -6.35 -2.05 -0.61
N TYR A 76 -7.41 -2.71 -1.07
CA TYR A 76 -8.75 -2.19 -0.98
C TYR A 76 -9.48 -2.80 0.21
N LEU A 77 -10.12 -1.96 1.00
CA LEU A 77 -11.03 -2.38 2.06
C LEU A 77 -12.49 -2.37 1.57
N LYS A 78 -13.26 -3.39 1.97
CA LYS A 78 -14.71 -3.45 1.79
C LYS A 78 -15.37 -2.26 2.50
N SER A 79 -16.04 -1.43 1.71
CA SER A 79 -16.89 -0.35 2.21
C SER A 79 -18.32 -0.86 2.47
N ASP A 80 -19.22 0.02 2.90
CA ASP A 80 -20.64 -0.33 3.03
C ASP A 80 -21.25 -0.71 1.67
N LYS A 81 -22.41 -1.41 1.66
CA LYS A 81 -22.94 -2.13 0.49
C LYS A 81 -23.02 -1.33 -0.82
N ASP A 82 -23.15 -0.01 -0.75
CA ASP A 82 -23.30 0.88 -1.92
C ASP A 82 -22.10 1.82 -2.13
N SER A 83 -21.00 1.62 -1.40
CA SER A 83 -19.83 2.49 -1.46
C SER A 83 -18.65 1.83 -2.16
N GLU A 84 -17.90 2.62 -2.91
CA GLU A 84 -16.67 2.17 -3.55
C GLU A 84 -15.65 1.66 -2.50
N PRO A 85 -14.90 0.60 -2.82
CA PRO A 85 -13.83 0.12 -1.96
C PRO A 85 -12.82 1.21 -1.64
N CYS A 86 -12.37 1.23 -0.39
CA CYS A 86 -11.45 2.27 0.06
C CYS A 86 -10.00 1.82 -0.15
N LEU A 87 -9.22 2.59 -0.91
CA LEU A 87 -7.78 2.35 -1.06
C LEU A 87 -7.04 2.74 0.23
N VAL A 88 -6.45 1.75 0.88
CA VAL A 88 -5.55 1.92 2.02
C VAL A 88 -4.11 1.76 1.55
N ILE A 89 -3.26 2.70 1.93
CA ILE A 89 -1.85 2.64 1.56
C ILE A 89 -1.08 1.92 2.65
N SER A 90 -0.41 0.84 2.25
CA SER A 90 0.41 0.01 3.13
C SER A 90 1.79 0.65 3.29
N LYS A 91 2.51 0.87 2.19
CA LYS A 91 3.84 1.49 2.21
C LYS A 91 4.07 2.43 1.04
N TRP A 92 4.83 3.50 1.30
CA TRP A 92 5.32 4.45 0.31
C TRP A 92 6.82 4.38 0.15
N GLU A 93 7.32 4.67 -1.04
CA GLU A 93 8.71 5.05 -1.26
C GLU A 93 9.01 6.46 -0.67
N THR A 94 9.93 6.54 0.29
CA THR A 94 10.17 7.77 1.10
C THR A 94 11.54 8.42 0.92
N PHE A 95 12.33 8.01 -0.08
CA PHE A 95 13.56 8.71 -0.43
C PHE A 95 13.29 10.16 -0.88
N LEU A 96 14.19 11.11 -0.62
CA LEU A 96 13.94 12.54 -0.83
C LEU A 96 13.63 12.91 -2.29
N THR A 97 14.35 12.33 -3.25
CA THR A 97 14.22 12.62 -4.68
C THR A 97 13.36 11.57 -5.38
N PRO A 98 12.17 11.91 -5.93
CA PRO A 98 11.35 10.96 -6.67
C PRO A 98 12.11 10.30 -7.83
N ARG A 99 11.64 9.13 -8.27
CA ARG A 99 12.12 8.51 -9.50
C ARG A 99 11.81 9.44 -10.66
N THR A 100 12.67 9.46 -11.67
CA THR A 100 12.54 10.37 -12.81
C THR A 100 12.74 9.59 -14.11
N VAL A 101 11.85 9.84 -15.07
CA VAL A 101 11.98 9.40 -16.47
C VAL A 101 11.95 10.63 -17.35
N MET A 102 12.85 10.71 -18.32
CA MET A 102 12.91 11.77 -19.33
C MET A 102 12.65 11.17 -20.72
N PRO A 103 11.39 11.07 -21.17
CA PRO A 103 11.05 10.34 -22.40
C PRO A 103 11.79 10.85 -23.63
N ALA A 104 11.92 12.18 -23.78
CA ALA A 104 12.63 12.79 -24.91
C ALA A 104 14.14 12.49 -24.96
N VAL A 105 14.71 11.91 -23.89
CA VAL A 105 16.14 11.58 -23.76
C VAL A 105 16.36 10.07 -23.72
N GLU A 106 15.46 9.34 -23.05
CA GLU A 106 15.59 7.91 -22.77
C GLU A 106 14.92 6.99 -23.79
N GLU A 107 14.12 7.56 -24.71
CA GLU A 107 13.42 6.76 -25.71
C GLU A 107 14.37 6.01 -26.64
N ASN A 108 13.97 4.79 -26.99
CA ASN A 108 14.51 4.05 -28.10
C ASN A 108 13.36 3.59 -28.99
N ASN A 109 13.28 4.15 -30.20
CA ASN A 109 12.18 3.93 -31.15
C ASN A 109 10.79 4.26 -30.56
N GLY A 110 10.69 5.35 -29.81
CA GLY A 110 9.46 5.83 -29.17
C GLY A 110 9.08 5.08 -27.90
N ILE A 111 9.96 4.24 -27.37
CA ILE A 111 9.70 3.43 -26.18
C ILE A 111 10.76 3.68 -25.12
N CYS A 112 10.32 4.09 -23.93
CA CYS A 112 11.13 4.22 -22.72
C CYS A 112 10.92 2.95 -21.88
N LYS A 113 11.85 2.01 -21.98
CA LYS A 113 11.84 0.79 -21.15
C LYS A 113 12.98 0.82 -20.14
N PRO A 114 12.70 0.52 -18.87
CA PRO A 114 13.76 0.25 -17.91
C PRO A 114 14.53 -1.00 -18.34
N THR A 115 15.85 -0.95 -18.24
CA THR A 115 16.74 -2.09 -18.57
C THR A 115 16.65 -3.20 -17.52
N ILE A 116 16.39 -2.83 -16.28
CA ILE A 116 16.31 -3.69 -15.10
C ILE A 116 15.06 -3.25 -14.34
N PRO A 117 14.27 -4.17 -13.76
CA PRO A 117 13.14 -3.77 -12.94
C PRO A 117 13.61 -2.93 -11.76
N ASP A 118 12.85 -1.88 -11.46
CA ASP A 118 13.00 -1.18 -10.20
C ASP A 118 12.78 -2.14 -9.03
N GLU A 119 13.33 -1.82 -7.87
CA GLU A 119 13.03 -2.52 -6.63
C GLU A 119 12.29 -1.54 -5.71
N PHE A 120 11.09 -1.94 -5.28
CA PHE A 120 10.22 -1.12 -4.45
C PHE A 120 10.94 -0.70 -3.17
N GLY A 121 10.97 0.60 -2.89
CA GLY A 121 11.66 1.15 -1.73
C GLY A 121 13.16 1.31 -1.93
N TYR A 122 13.77 0.71 -2.95
CA TYR A 122 15.20 0.82 -3.23
C TYR A 122 15.48 1.77 -4.38
N HIS A 123 16.16 2.88 -4.09
CA HIS A 123 16.54 3.88 -5.08
C HIS A 123 17.87 4.54 -4.70
N ALA A 124 18.74 4.74 -5.69
CA ALA A 124 20.07 5.34 -5.51
C ALA A 124 20.90 4.71 -4.36
N GLY A 125 20.85 3.38 -4.23
CA GLY A 125 21.65 2.63 -3.25
C GLY A 125 21.09 2.63 -1.82
N LYS A 126 19.85 3.08 -1.60
CA LYS A 126 19.21 3.11 -0.28
C LYS A 126 17.83 2.48 -0.34
N HIS A 127 17.50 1.70 0.69
CA HIS A 127 16.14 1.25 0.95
C HIS A 127 15.43 2.26 1.87
N MET A 128 14.40 2.92 1.35
CA MET A 128 13.57 3.90 2.05
C MET A 128 12.10 3.69 1.68
N ALA A 129 11.41 2.95 2.53
CA ALA A 129 9.96 2.82 2.48
C ALA A 129 9.37 2.99 3.88
N SER A 130 8.19 3.60 3.97
CA SER A 130 7.51 3.85 5.26
C SER A 130 6.02 3.55 5.15
N HIS A 131 5.38 3.26 6.28
CA HIS A 131 3.94 3.00 6.29
C HIS A 131 3.13 4.18 5.74
N GLY A 132 2.00 3.87 5.12
CA GLY A 132 1.03 4.88 4.68
C GLY A 132 0.41 5.65 5.83
N TRP A 133 -0.20 6.78 5.49
CA TRP A 133 -1.05 7.57 6.39
C TRP A 133 -2.50 7.52 5.91
N ILE A 134 -3.42 7.97 6.76
CA ILE A 134 -4.85 8.11 6.45
C ILE A 134 -5.03 9.05 5.24
N VAL A 135 -5.54 8.51 4.13
CA VAL A 135 -5.70 9.26 2.87
C VAL A 135 -7.10 9.84 2.72
N THR A 136 -8.11 9.13 3.20
CA THR A 136 -9.53 9.50 3.05
C THR A 136 -10.17 9.84 4.39
N GLN A 137 -11.25 10.63 4.37
CA GLN A 137 -12.02 10.95 5.57
C GLN A 137 -12.79 9.74 6.13
N SER A 138 -12.98 8.69 5.32
CA SER A 138 -13.64 7.45 5.72
C SER A 138 -12.72 6.47 6.46
N GLN A 139 -11.41 6.75 6.53
CA GLN A 139 -10.43 5.92 7.22
C GLN A 139 -10.28 6.38 8.67
N SER A 140 -10.14 5.42 9.57
CA SER A 140 -9.85 5.65 10.99
C SER A 140 -8.76 4.70 11.45
N GLU A 141 -7.82 5.21 12.24
CA GLU A 141 -6.77 4.42 12.86
C GLU A 141 -7.05 4.26 14.35
N ILE A 142 -6.92 3.05 14.87
CA ILE A 142 -7.08 2.74 16.29
C ILE A 142 -5.71 2.41 16.86
N LEU A 143 -5.23 3.25 17.77
CA LEU A 143 -3.99 3.01 18.52
C LEU A 143 -4.31 2.53 19.94
N LEU A 144 -3.97 1.29 20.25
CA LEU A 144 -4.08 0.73 21.60
C LEU A 144 -2.71 0.79 22.30
N ARG A 145 -2.63 1.52 23.42
CA ARG A 145 -1.44 1.58 24.28
C ARG A 145 -1.76 1.02 25.65
N ILE A 146 -0.96 0.07 26.10
CA ILE A 146 -1.05 -0.53 27.43
C ILE A 146 0.24 -0.17 28.17
N HIS A 147 0.13 0.43 29.35
CA HIS A 147 1.28 0.90 30.12
C HIS A 147 1.07 0.69 31.63
N GLY A 148 2.15 0.38 32.35
CA GLY A 148 2.13 0.16 33.80
C GLY A 148 1.17 -0.97 34.22
N ASP A 149 0.45 -0.75 35.33
CA ASP A 149 -0.51 -1.72 35.90
C ASP A 149 -1.91 -1.66 35.25
N ALA A 150 -1.98 -1.31 33.95
CA ALA A 150 -3.25 -1.23 33.21
C ALA A 150 -4.02 -2.55 33.17
N LEU A 151 -3.33 -3.68 33.31
CA LEU A 151 -3.91 -5.01 33.43
C LEU A 151 -3.85 -5.47 34.89
N ARG A 152 -5.00 -5.47 35.58
CA ARG A 152 -5.11 -5.93 36.97
C ARG A 152 -5.62 -7.36 37.05
N PHE A 153 -4.87 -8.21 37.75
CA PHE A 153 -5.27 -9.58 38.04
C PHE A 153 -5.83 -9.69 39.45
N TYR A 154 -7.10 -10.06 39.57
CA TYR A 154 -7.77 -10.19 40.87
C TYR A 154 -7.31 -11.39 41.71
N LYS A 155 -6.68 -12.41 41.09
CA LYS A 155 -6.16 -13.58 41.80
C LYS A 155 -4.63 -13.55 41.77
N SER A 156 -4.00 -13.64 42.94
CA SER A 156 -2.54 -13.56 43.12
C SER A 156 -1.75 -14.54 42.25
N ARG A 157 -2.30 -15.73 41.98
CA ARG A 157 -1.69 -16.74 41.09
C ARG A 157 -1.45 -16.26 39.66
N HIS A 158 -2.14 -15.21 39.20
CA HIS A 158 -2.03 -14.67 37.85
C HIS A 158 -1.06 -13.47 37.78
N VAL A 159 -0.66 -12.88 38.92
CA VAL A 159 0.19 -11.67 38.96
C VAL A 159 1.59 -11.93 38.39
N HIS A 160 2.13 -13.14 38.58
CA HIS A 160 3.49 -13.51 38.15
C HIS A 160 3.50 -14.40 36.90
N GLN A 161 2.39 -14.45 36.17
CA GLN A 161 2.25 -15.27 34.97
C GLN A 161 2.43 -14.43 33.71
N THR A 162 3.01 -15.03 32.67
CA THR A 162 3.16 -14.38 31.37
C THR A 162 1.90 -14.60 30.55
N TYR A 163 1.31 -13.52 30.04
CA TYR A 163 0.15 -13.55 29.16
C TYR A 163 0.49 -13.00 27.78
N ARG A 164 -0.21 -13.51 26.76
CA ARG A 164 -0.21 -12.94 25.42
C ARG A 164 -1.53 -12.23 25.20
N LEU A 165 -1.49 -11.01 24.70
CA LEU A 165 -2.67 -10.29 24.24
C LEU A 165 -2.87 -10.59 22.76
N LYS A 166 -4.05 -11.08 22.39
CA LYS A 166 -4.47 -11.20 20.99
C LYS A 166 -5.51 -10.12 20.72
N VAL A 167 -5.24 -9.26 19.75
CA VAL A 167 -6.21 -8.30 19.22
C VAL A 167 -6.70 -8.85 17.89
N THR A 168 -8.02 -8.96 17.73
CA THR A 168 -8.63 -9.42 16.48
C THR A 168 -9.70 -8.41 16.09
N PRO A 169 -9.53 -7.67 14.98
CA PRO A 169 -10.60 -6.84 14.45
C PRO A 169 -11.77 -7.73 13.99
N LEU A 170 -12.99 -7.22 14.17
CA LEU A 170 -14.22 -7.93 13.80
C LEU A 170 -15.14 -6.98 13.04
N ASP A 171 -15.57 -7.39 11.84
CA ASP A 171 -16.57 -6.67 11.08
C ASP A 171 -17.98 -7.14 11.47
N LEU A 172 -18.70 -6.31 12.20
CA LEU A 172 -20.05 -6.62 12.67
C LEU A 172 -21.09 -6.65 11.55
N ARG A 173 -20.80 -6.10 10.36
CA ARG A 173 -21.71 -6.09 9.21
C ARG A 173 -21.99 -7.51 8.72
N GLN A 174 -20.98 -8.38 8.75
CA GLN A 174 -21.12 -9.80 8.34
C GLN A 174 -22.12 -10.56 9.22
N LYS A 175 -22.18 -10.22 10.52
CA LYS A 175 -23.14 -10.84 11.45
C LYS A 175 -24.58 -10.37 11.22
N GLN A 176 -24.78 -9.14 10.75
CA GLN A 176 -26.10 -8.61 10.41
C GLN A 176 -26.65 -9.20 9.12
N GLU A 177 -25.79 -9.50 8.14
CA GLU A 177 -26.19 -10.18 6.89
C GLU A 177 -26.76 -11.57 7.18
N LEU A 178 -26.17 -12.31 8.12
CA LEU A 178 -26.63 -13.65 8.53
C LEU A 178 -27.96 -13.65 9.31
N ALA A 179 -28.25 -12.58 10.05
CA ALA A 179 -29.48 -12.48 10.85
C ALA A 179 -30.70 -11.98 10.03
N ALA A 180 -30.49 -11.59 8.78
CA ALA A 180 -31.57 -11.18 7.87
C ALA A 180 -32.10 -12.32 7.00
N ASP A 181 -31.42 -13.47 7.00
CA ASP A 181 -31.73 -14.69 6.22
C ASP A 181 -32.29 -15.82 7.11
N ASP A 182 -33.09 -15.47 8.14
CA ASP A 182 -33.73 -16.43 9.08
C ASP A 182 -34.74 -17.41 8.40
N ASP A 183 -34.91 -17.37 7.08
CA ASP A 183 -35.77 -18.29 6.30
C ASP A 183 -34.97 -19.35 5.49
N ALA A 184 -33.64 -19.41 5.62
CA ALA A 184 -32.81 -20.40 4.93
C ALA A 184 -32.32 -21.50 5.88
N ASP A 185 -33.20 -22.46 6.19
CA ASP A 185 -32.77 -23.77 6.72
C ASP A 185 -31.76 -24.42 5.73
N ASP A 186 -30.62 -24.85 6.27
CA ASP A 186 -29.64 -25.76 5.65
C ASP A 186 -28.77 -25.29 4.46
N VAL A 187 -28.02 -24.19 4.59
CA VAL A 187 -26.79 -23.96 3.79
C VAL A 187 -25.60 -23.54 4.65
N ALA A 188 -25.28 -24.36 5.65
CA ALA A 188 -23.98 -24.33 6.31
C ALA A 188 -22.96 -25.10 5.44
N ASP A 189 -22.31 -24.46 4.45
CA ASP A 189 -20.89 -24.74 4.15
C ASP A 189 -20.18 -23.91 3.07
N GLU A 190 -20.81 -22.94 2.39
CA GLU A 190 -20.07 -22.11 1.41
C GLU A 190 -20.03 -20.65 1.83
N LEU A 191 -19.39 -20.38 2.97
CA LEU A 191 -18.87 -19.05 3.28
C LEU A 191 -17.76 -18.74 2.26
N MET A 192 -18.12 -18.18 1.10
CA MET A 192 -17.11 -17.58 0.23
C MET A 192 -16.38 -16.50 1.01
N ASP A 193 -15.06 -16.64 1.15
CA ASP A 193 -14.23 -15.60 1.74
C ASP A 193 -14.52 -14.27 1.03
N PRO A 194 -14.70 -13.17 1.79
CA PRO A 194 -15.02 -11.89 1.20
C PRO A 194 -13.91 -11.49 0.22
N VAL A 195 -14.30 -11.08 -1.00
CA VAL A 195 -13.39 -10.68 -2.08
C VAL A 195 -12.39 -9.59 -1.63
N LEU A 196 -12.78 -8.75 -0.67
CA LEU A 196 -11.94 -7.74 -0.06
C LEU A 196 -11.99 -7.81 1.47
N PRO A 197 -10.87 -7.59 2.18
CA PRO A 197 -10.86 -7.47 3.63
C PRO A 197 -11.69 -6.27 4.10
N SER A 198 -12.30 -6.37 5.27
CA SER A 198 -13.09 -5.28 5.87
C SER A 198 -12.32 -4.41 6.87
N TYR A 199 -11.11 -4.84 7.24
CA TYR A 199 -10.23 -4.13 8.15
C TYR A 199 -8.77 -4.26 7.70
N SER A 200 -7.95 -3.29 8.09
CA SER A 200 -6.52 -3.34 7.87
C SER A 200 -5.86 -4.44 8.71
N ILE A 201 -4.69 -4.89 8.26
CA ILE A 201 -3.85 -5.79 9.05
C ILE A 201 -3.49 -5.12 10.38
N THR A 202 -3.53 -5.90 11.46
CA THR A 202 -3.09 -5.45 12.78
C THR A 202 -1.57 -5.60 12.86
N ASP A 203 -0.86 -4.48 12.87
CA ASP A 203 0.58 -4.48 13.14
C ASP A 203 0.81 -4.34 14.66
N ILE A 204 1.64 -5.21 15.21
CA ILE A 204 2.10 -5.12 16.60
C ILE A 204 3.49 -4.50 16.56
N ALA A 205 3.60 -3.27 17.06
CA ALA A 205 4.91 -2.66 17.25
C ALA A 205 5.60 -3.33 18.44
N ASP A 206 6.78 -3.92 18.21
CA ASP A 206 7.64 -4.41 19.28
C ASP A 206 8.51 -3.26 19.79
N GLU A 207 8.50 -3.04 21.11
CA GLU A 207 9.10 -1.87 21.77
C GLU A 207 10.64 -1.84 21.63
N THR A 208 11.24 -2.95 21.18
CA THR A 208 12.68 -3.09 20.89
C THR A 208 13.17 -2.29 19.67
N SER A 209 12.27 -1.73 18.85
CA SER A 209 12.63 -1.01 17.62
C SER A 209 12.92 0.48 17.81
N LEU A 210 12.67 1.03 19.01
CA LEU A 210 13.06 2.39 19.35
C LEU A 210 14.52 2.39 19.80
N THR A 211 15.46 2.36 18.85
CA THR A 211 16.82 2.79 19.16
C THR A 211 16.76 4.21 19.69
N VAL A 212 17.20 4.34 20.95
CA VAL A 212 17.32 5.59 21.69
C VAL A 212 18.21 6.54 20.89
N GLY A 213 17.58 7.36 20.06
CA GLY A 213 18.17 8.60 19.56
C GLY A 213 18.34 9.52 20.75
N ALA A 214 19.53 9.51 21.33
CA ALA A 214 19.92 10.39 22.42
C ALA A 214 19.76 11.85 21.98
N TYR A 215 18.62 12.47 22.30
CA TYR A 215 18.52 13.92 22.38
C TYR A 215 19.18 14.35 23.68
N ASN A 216 20.46 14.66 23.57
CA ASN A 216 21.24 15.31 24.60
C ASN A 216 20.82 16.79 24.65
N THR A 217 19.74 17.10 25.33
CA THR A 217 19.42 18.48 25.72
C THR A 217 20.06 18.75 27.07
N ARG A 218 21.25 19.35 27.02
CA ARG A 218 21.78 20.14 28.15
C ARG A 218 20.87 21.35 28.34
N CYS A 219 20.33 21.49 29.54
CA CYS A 219 20.13 22.77 30.20
C CYS A 219 20.83 22.68 31.56
#